data_AF-A0A4U0SQA8-F1
#
_entry.id   AF-A0A4U0SQA8-F1
#
_cell.length_a   1.000
_cell.length_b   1.000
_cell.length_c   1.000
_cell.angle_alpha   90.00
_cell.angle_beta   90.00
_cell.angle_gamma   90.00
#
_symmetry.space_group_name_H-M   'P 1'
#
loop_
_entity.id
_entity.type
_entity.pdbx_description
1 polymer ?
#
loop_
_entity_poly.entity_id
_entity_poly.type
_entity_poly.pdbx_seq_one_letter_code
_entity_poly.pdbx_strand_id
1 'polypeptide(L)'
;MYELPPDLERLRVIRVYLQMQLAAVDAKIQQAEKAAAAPPEPRTELAWRLQHVPNPDGETGHGVVHRDSCRIKGGGRLDRKALDLALTMPDVTTCSICQPERGLDP
;
A
#
# COMPACT_ATOMS: atom_id res chain seq x y z
N MET A 1 33.69 -16.51 5.27
CA MET A 1 34.24 -15.13 5.24
C MET A 1 34.82 -14.91 3.86
N TYR A 2 34.59 -13.75 3.24
CA TYR A 2 35.36 -13.38 2.05
C TYR A 2 36.80 -13.10 2.51
N GLU A 3 37.76 -13.79 1.90
CA GLU A 3 39.18 -13.61 2.20
C GLU A 3 39.68 -12.33 1.52
N LEU A 4 40.38 -11.49 2.28
CA LEU A 4 40.92 -10.22 1.77
C LEU A 4 42.25 -10.47 1.05
N PRO A 5 42.53 -9.75 -0.05
CA PRO A 5 43.81 -9.87 -0.74
C PRO A 5 44.97 -9.34 0.11
N PRO A 6 46.20 -9.85 -0.06
CA PRO A 6 47.37 -9.42 0.72
C PRO A 6 47.96 -8.06 0.29
N ASP A 7 47.54 -7.52 -0.85
CA ASP A 7 48.07 -6.28 -1.43
C ASP A 7 47.56 -5.01 -0.73
N LEU A 8 48.48 -4.15 -0.29
CA LEU A 8 48.17 -2.96 0.52
C LEU A 8 47.32 -1.93 -0.22
N GLU A 9 47.62 -1.65 -1.49
CA GLU A 9 46.88 -0.67 -2.27
C GLU A 9 45.46 -1.14 -2.53
N ARG A 10 45.29 -2.42 -2.88
CA ARG A 10 43.97 -3.04 -3.03
C ARG A 10 43.19 -3.04 -1.73
N LEU A 11 43.82 -3.29 -0.57
CA LEU A 11 43.18 -3.19 0.74
C LEU A 11 42.70 -1.76 1.04
N ARG A 12 43.47 -0.73 0.68
CA ARG A 12 43.07 0.68 0.83
C ARG A 12 41.83 1.00 0.01
N VAL A 13 41.79 0.57 -1.25
CA VAL A 13 40.62 0.75 -2.12
C VAL A 13 39.39 0.02 -1.57
N ILE A 14 39.56 -1.24 -1.15
CA ILE A 14 38.47 -2.03 -0.53
C ILE A 14 37.93 -1.32 0.71
N ARG A 15 38.81 -0.77 1.56
CA ARG A 15 38.38 -0.02 2.75
C ARG A 15 37.50 1.18 2.39
N VAL A 16 37.93 2.01 1.42
CA VAL A 16 37.16 3.18 1.00
C VAL A 16 35.81 2.76 0.42
N TYR A 17 35.79 1.74 -0.42
CA TYR A 17 34.55 1.20 -0.98
C TYR A 17 33.59 0.70 0.13
N LEU A 18 34.09 -0.08 1.07
CA LEU A 18 33.28 -0.59 2.18
C LEU A 18 32.77 0.53 3.08
N GLN A 19 33.56 1.59 3.31
CA GLN A 19 33.10 2.77 4.04
C GLN A 19 31.92 3.45 3.35
N MET A 20 31.96 3.58 2.01
CA MET A 20 30.83 4.12 1.26
C MET A 20 29.59 3.21 1.33
N GLN A 21 29.78 1.88 1.26
CA GLN A 21 28.69 0.92 1.39
C GLN A 21 28.05 0.98 2.78
N LEU A 22 28.85 1.05 3.85
CA LEU A 22 28.36 1.19 5.22
C LEU A 22 27.56 2.49 5.38
N ALA A 23 28.08 3.62 4.89
CA ALA A 23 27.35 4.88 4.93
C ALA A 23 25.98 4.82 4.21
N ALA A 24 25.90 4.10 3.09
CA ALA A 24 24.64 3.90 2.38
C ALA A 24 23.66 3.00 3.16
N VAL A 25 24.17 1.97 3.85
CA VAL A 25 23.37 1.12 4.74
C VAL A 25 22.86 1.92 5.93
N ASP A 26 23.72 2.71 6.57
CA ASP A 26 23.35 3.56 7.71
C ASP A 26 22.26 4.57 7.33
N ALA A 27 22.36 5.18 6.14
CA ALA A 27 21.31 6.07 5.63
C ALA A 27 19.96 5.34 5.46
N LYS A 28 19.97 4.10 4.96
CA LYS A 28 18.76 3.27 4.85
C LYS A 28 18.20 2.88 6.23
N ILE A 29 19.06 2.56 7.19
CA ILE A 29 18.66 2.28 8.57
C ILE A 29 17.98 3.51 9.15
N GLN A 30 18.59 4.69 9.07
CA GLN A 30 18.00 5.93 9.56
C GLN A 30 16.65 6.24 8.89
N GLN A 31 16.52 5.97 7.59
CA GLN A 31 15.25 6.13 6.89
C GLN A 31 14.18 5.16 7.42
N ALA A 32 14.55 3.90 7.64
CA ALA A 32 13.65 2.88 8.18
C ALA A 32 13.26 3.18 9.64
N GLU A 33 14.20 3.63 10.46
CA GLU A 33 13.95 4.06 11.84
C GLU A 33 13.02 5.27 11.89
N LYS A 34 13.22 6.27 11.03
CA LYS A 34 12.29 7.41 10.90
C LYS A 34 10.90 6.97 10.48
N ALA A 35 10.79 6.04 9.52
CA ALA A 35 9.50 5.49 9.10
C ALA A 35 8.82 4.67 10.21
N ALA A 36 9.59 3.97 11.04
CA ALA A 36 9.09 3.21 12.18
C ALA A 36 8.73 4.10 13.39
N ALA A 37 9.43 5.22 13.56
CA ALA A 37 9.19 6.21 14.61
C ALA A 37 8.12 7.23 14.25
N ALA A 38 7.81 7.41 12.96
CA ALA A 38 6.62 8.09 12.55
C ALA A 38 5.42 7.33 13.14
N PRO A 39 4.48 8.01 13.83
CA PRO A 39 3.24 7.36 14.22
C PRO A 39 2.64 6.72 12.97
N PRO A 40 2.12 5.48 13.04
CA PRO A 40 1.57 4.83 11.87
C PRO A 40 0.61 5.82 11.24
N GLU A 41 0.91 6.25 10.02
CA GLU A 41 -0.04 7.07 9.28
C GLU A 41 -1.37 6.33 9.34
N PRO A 42 -2.48 7.02 9.65
CA PRO A 42 -3.78 6.37 9.66
C PRO A 42 -3.87 5.57 8.36
N ARG A 43 -4.25 4.30 8.50
CA ARG A 43 -4.32 3.31 7.41
C ARG A 43 -5.47 3.65 6.46
N THR A 44 -5.53 4.89 5.99
CA THR A 44 -6.65 5.50 5.27
C THR A 44 -6.51 5.37 3.77
N GLU A 45 -5.36 5.00 3.23
CA GLU A 45 -5.13 5.21 1.80
C GLU A 45 -5.58 4.06 0.88
N LEU A 46 -5.93 2.88 1.38
CA LEU A 46 -6.52 1.80 0.56
C LEU A 46 -7.59 1.04 1.33
N ALA A 47 -8.53 1.74 1.97
CA ALA A 47 -9.53 1.12 2.82
C ALA A 47 -10.76 0.58 2.06
N TRP A 48 -10.86 0.78 0.74
CA TRP A 48 -12.04 0.39 -0.04
C TRP A 48 -11.74 -0.29 -1.38
N ARG A 49 -12.69 -1.09 -1.85
CA ARG A 49 -12.69 -1.74 -3.16
C ARG A 49 -14.06 -1.62 -3.83
N LEU A 50 -14.10 -1.48 -5.15
CA LEU A 50 -15.32 -1.54 -5.96
C LEU A 50 -15.36 -2.82 -6.77
N GLN A 51 -16.35 -3.67 -6.47
CA GLN A 51 -16.64 -4.89 -7.21
C GLN A 51 -17.70 -4.62 -8.26
N HIS A 52 -17.48 -5.09 -9.49
CA HIS A 52 -18.53 -5.15 -10.51
C HIS A 52 -19.30 -6.47 -10.39
N VAL A 53 -20.61 -6.39 -10.26
CA VAL A 53 -21.53 -7.53 -10.23
C VAL A 53 -22.32 -7.54 -11.55
N PRO A 54 -22.05 -8.50 -12.46
CA PRO A 54 -22.74 -8.57 -13.74
C PRO A 54 -24.21 -8.95 -13.54
N ASN A 55 -25.10 -8.39 -14.38
CA ASN A 55 -26.49 -8.82 -14.44
C ASN A 55 -26.58 -10.12 -15.27
N PRO A 56 -27.16 -11.21 -14.76
CA PRO A 56 -27.30 -12.47 -15.51
C PRO A 56 -28.12 -12.32 -16.80
N ASP A 57 -29.02 -11.34 -16.89
CA ASP A 57 -29.85 -11.10 -18.07
C ASP A 57 -29.13 -10.27 -19.16
N GLY A 58 -27.85 -9.93 -18.96
CA GLY A 58 -27.02 -9.22 -19.93
C GLY A 58 -27.21 -7.70 -19.95
N GLU A 59 -28.08 -7.16 -19.11
CA GLU A 59 -28.15 -5.73 -18.84
C GLU A 59 -26.86 -5.22 -18.14
N THR A 60 -26.71 -3.90 -18.03
CA THR A 60 -25.59 -3.29 -17.31
C THR A 60 -25.55 -3.80 -15.86
N GLY A 61 -24.39 -4.30 -15.44
CA GLY A 61 -24.16 -4.72 -14.06
C GLY A 61 -24.18 -3.54 -13.09
N HIS A 62 -24.00 -3.83 -11.80
CA HIS A 62 -23.93 -2.81 -10.75
C HIS A 62 -22.62 -2.90 -9.98
N GLY A 63 -22.24 -1.79 -9.36
CA GLY A 63 -21.09 -1.71 -8.46
C GLY A 63 -21.47 -2.00 -7.01
N VAL A 64 -20.59 -2.71 -6.30
CA VAL A 64 -20.67 -2.88 -4.85
C VAL A 64 -19.36 -2.41 -4.21
N VAL A 65 -19.45 -1.41 -3.35
CA VAL A 65 -18.32 -0.92 -2.56
C VAL A 65 -18.11 -1.83 -1.34
N HIS A 66 -16.86 -2.17 -1.06
CA HIS A 66 -16.42 -2.96 0.07
C HIS A 66 -15.32 -2.22 0.82
N ARG A 67 -15.11 -2.55 2.10
CA ARG A 67 -13.82 -2.27 2.74
C ARG A 67 -12.75 -3.23 2.22
N ASP A 68 -11.49 -2.82 2.21
CA ASP A 68 -10.39 -3.70 1.81
C ASP A 68 -10.23 -4.90 2.76
N SER A 69 -10.65 -4.77 4.02
CA SER A 69 -10.73 -5.88 4.97
C SER A 69 -11.93 -6.82 4.75
N CYS A 70 -12.83 -6.53 3.81
CA CYS A 70 -14.00 -7.37 3.55
C CYS A 70 -13.58 -8.76 3.04
N ARG A 71 -14.29 -9.80 3.51
CA ARG A 71 -14.09 -11.19 3.08
C ARG A 71 -14.43 -11.44 1.61
N ILE A 72 -15.31 -10.62 1.04
CA ILE A 72 -15.69 -10.70 -0.38
C ILE A 72 -14.49 -10.30 -1.23
N LYS A 73 -14.07 -11.21 -2.11
CA LYS A 73 -12.89 -11.07 -2.96
C LYS A 73 -13.27 -10.42 -4.29
N GLY A 74 -12.28 -9.79 -4.92
CA GLY A 74 -12.44 -9.08 -6.19
C GLY A 74 -12.70 -7.59 -6.03
N GLY A 75 -12.68 -6.90 -7.18
CA GLY A 75 -12.87 -5.46 -7.27
C GLY A 75 -11.56 -4.65 -7.35
N GLY A 76 -11.64 -3.48 -7.97
CA GLY A 76 -10.55 -2.51 -8.04
C GLY A 76 -10.44 -1.73 -6.74
N ARG A 77 -9.22 -1.32 -6.36
CA ARG A 77 -9.00 -0.51 -5.15
C ARG A 77 -9.48 0.92 -5.39
N LEU A 78 -10.06 1.53 -4.35
CA LEU A 78 -10.47 2.93 -4.36
C LEU A 78 -9.74 3.70 -3.26
N ASP A 79 -9.30 4.90 -3.59
CA ASP A 79 -8.98 5.93 -2.62
C ASP A 79 -10.28 6.63 -2.12
N ARG A 80 -10.13 7.57 -1.18
CA ARG A 80 -11.27 8.31 -0.60
C ARG A 80 -12.05 9.11 -1.65
N LYS A 81 -11.38 9.76 -2.61
CA LYS A 81 -12.03 10.58 -3.63
C LYS A 81 -12.84 9.72 -4.60
N ALA A 82 -12.28 8.58 -5.00
CA ALA A 82 -12.94 7.60 -5.84
C ALA A 82 -14.11 6.92 -5.11
N LEU A 83 -14.00 6.68 -3.80
CA LEU A 83 -15.12 6.25 -2.97
C LEU A 83 -16.25 7.27 -2.97
N ASP A 84 -15.95 8.54 -2.68
CA ASP A 84 -16.97 9.58 -2.59
C ASP A 84 -17.71 9.73 -3.93
N LEU A 85 -16.98 9.70 -5.05
CA LEU A 85 -17.59 9.66 -6.39
C LEU A 85 -18.46 8.40 -6.56
N ALA A 86 -17.96 7.22 -6.20
CA ALA A 86 -18.70 5.97 -6.33
C ALA A 86 -20.01 5.98 -5.56
N LEU A 87 -20.05 6.56 -4.37
CA LEU A 87 -21.28 6.66 -3.56
C LEU A 87 -22.33 7.61 -4.15
N THR A 88 -21.97 8.45 -5.13
CA THR A 88 -22.95 9.30 -5.85
C THR A 88 -23.56 8.62 -7.07
N MET A 89 -23.02 7.47 -7.51
CA MET A 89 -23.49 6.78 -8.71
C MET A 89 -24.71 5.90 -8.40
N PRO A 90 -25.81 5.98 -9.19
CA PRO A 90 -27.07 5.29 -8.88
C PRO A 90 -27.00 3.76 -9.03
N ASP A 91 -26.06 3.27 -9.83
CA ASP A 91 -25.76 1.86 -10.07
C ASP A 91 -24.71 1.31 -9.10
N VAL A 92 -24.32 2.08 -8.08
CA VAL A 92 -23.37 1.67 -7.05
C VAL A 92 -24.06 1.58 -5.70
N THR A 93 -23.84 0.47 -5.01
CA THR A 93 -24.36 0.19 -3.67
C THR A 93 -23.23 -0.12 -2.70
N THR A 94 -23.52 -0.07 -1.40
CA THR A 94 -22.56 -0.46 -0.36
C THR A 94 -22.78 -1.90 0.09
N CYS A 95 -21.69 -2.59 0.42
CA CYS A 95 -21.77 -3.94 0.93
C CYS A 95 -22.39 -3.94 2.35
N SER A 96 -23.54 -4.59 2.49
CA SER A 96 -24.24 -4.72 3.77
C SER A 96 -23.47 -5.49 4.85
N ILE A 97 -22.45 -6.28 4.48
CA ILE A 97 -21.63 -7.08 5.41
C ILE A 97 -20.56 -6.22 6.09
N CYS A 98 -19.83 -5.43 5.30
CA CYS A 98 -18.68 -4.66 5.81
C CYS A 98 -18.99 -3.18 6.04
N GLN A 99 -20.15 -2.70 5.56
CA GLN A 99 -20.66 -1.34 5.76
C GLN A 99 -19.56 -0.29 5.57
N PRO A 100 -19.00 -0.20 4.35
CA PRO A 100 -17.84 0.65 4.05
C PRO A 100 -18.02 2.13 4.40
N GLU A 101 -19.26 2.57 4.52
CA GLU A 101 -19.68 3.91 4.89
C GLU A 101 -19.61 4.24 6.38
N ARG A 102 -19.55 3.23 7.27
CA ARG A 102 -19.52 3.47 8.72
C ARG A 102 -18.16 3.99 9.18
N GLY A 103 -18.14 5.12 9.89
CA GLY A 103 -16.90 5.79 10.31
C GLY A 103 -16.27 6.67 9.22
N LEU A 104 -17.05 6.99 8.17
CA LEU A 104 -16.80 8.13 7.30
C LEU A 104 -17.34 9.40 7.99
N ASP A 105 -16.79 9.78 9.14
CA ASP A 105 -17.11 11.09 9.70
C ASP A 105 -16.53 12.21 8.80
N PRO A 106 -17.19 13.38 8.71
CA PRO A 106 -16.76 14.51 7.88
C PRO A 106 -15.43 15.14 8.35
#